data_AF-R7RP81-F1
#
_entry.id   AF-R7RP81-F1
#
_cell.length_a   1.000
_cell.length_b   1.000
_cell.length_c   1.000
_cell.angle_alpha   90.00
_cell.angle_beta   90.00
_cell.angle_gamma   90.00
#
_symmetry.space_group_name_H-M   'P 1'
#
loop_
_entity.id
_entity.type
_entity.pdbx_description
1 polymer ?
#
loop_
_entity_poly.entity_id
_entity_poly.type
_entity_poly.pdbx_seq_one_letter_code
_entity_poly.pdbx_strand_id
1 'polypeptide(L)'
;MSYVDFYNQAVQYYKTKDYKKSIDLFFKALTYNNSYLLYYNIGVCYLELNQFKEAIDFFKKSIQKNRFFDKSYINLAYSYYKLKNYKASYRTIKEAISFIDSDHLKLIENKLYKIIILGEFK
;
A
#
# COMPACT_ATOMS: atom_id res chain seq x y z
N MET A 1 4.83 -5.93 -26.77
CA MET A 1 5.43 -5.37 -25.54
C MET A 1 5.48 -6.46 -24.49
N SER A 2 6.60 -6.58 -23.78
CA SER A 2 6.85 -7.56 -22.73
C SER A 2 6.38 -7.06 -21.36
N TYR A 3 6.39 -7.95 -20.34
CA TYR A 3 6.22 -7.58 -18.94
C TYR A 3 7.12 -6.39 -18.55
N VAL A 4 8.41 -6.46 -18.92
CA VAL A 4 9.43 -5.47 -18.57
C VAL A 4 9.11 -4.12 -19.23
N ASP A 5 8.65 -4.13 -20.48
CA ASP A 5 8.28 -2.90 -21.20
C ASP A 5 7.10 -2.19 -20.52
N PHE A 6 6.04 -2.94 -20.21
CA PHE A 6 4.86 -2.38 -19.52
C PHE A 6 5.22 -1.86 -18.13
N TYR A 7 6.01 -2.62 -17.37
CA TYR A 7 6.46 -2.21 -16.04
C TYR A 7 7.29 -0.92 -16.08
N ASN A 8 8.28 -0.85 -16.96
CA ASN A 8 9.15 0.31 -17.07
C ASN A 8 8.39 1.56 -17.51
N GLN A 9 7.47 1.44 -18.47
CA GLN A 9 6.63 2.57 -18.88
C GLN A 9 5.69 3.01 -17.76
N ALA A 10 5.08 2.07 -17.02
CA ALA A 10 4.24 2.40 -15.87
C ALA A 10 5.02 3.20 -14.82
N VAL A 11 6.27 2.81 -14.54
CA VAL A 11 7.17 3.53 -13.63
C VAL A 11 7.50 4.93 -14.16
N GLN A 12 7.70 5.11 -15.46
CA GLN A 12 7.93 6.45 -16.03
C GLN A 12 6.68 7.35 -15.88
N TYR A 13 5.49 6.83 -16.17
CA TYR A 13 4.25 7.58 -15.95
C TYR A 13 3.99 7.89 -14.48
N TYR A 14 4.38 6.99 -13.57
CA TYR A 14 4.35 7.26 -12.14
C TYR A 14 5.25 8.46 -11.77
N LYS A 15 6.49 8.49 -12.29
CA LYS A 15 7.43 9.60 -12.05
C LYS A 15 6.93 10.93 -12.58
N THR A 16 6.19 10.92 -13.70
CA THR A 16 5.55 12.12 -14.26
C THR A 16 4.19 12.42 -13.64
N LYS A 17 3.79 11.68 -12.59
CA LYS A 17 2.53 11.82 -11.83
C LYS A 17 1.26 11.54 -12.65
N ASP A 18 1.39 10.92 -13.81
CA ASP A 18 0.24 10.40 -14.58
C ASP A 18 -0.14 9.02 -14.03
N TYR A 19 -0.71 9.03 -12.82
CA TYR A 19 -1.00 7.81 -12.08
C TYR A 19 -2.07 6.94 -12.77
N LYS A 20 -2.99 7.54 -13.52
CA LYS A 20 -4.02 6.79 -14.27
C LYS A 20 -3.39 5.94 -15.37
N LYS A 21 -2.53 6.52 -16.21
CA LYS A 21 -1.80 5.73 -17.22
C LYS A 21 -0.84 4.73 -16.60
N SER A 22 -0.22 5.08 -15.48
CA SER A 22 0.63 4.17 -14.72
C SER A 22 -0.15 2.92 -14.29
N ILE A 23 -1.37 3.09 -13.74
CA ILE A 23 -2.27 2.00 -13.37
C ILE A 23 -2.61 1.12 -14.57
N ASP A 24 -3.02 1.70 -15.71
CA ASP A 24 -3.36 0.94 -16.92
C ASP A 24 -2.20 0.06 -17.39
N LEU A 25 -0.98 0.59 -17.36
CA LEU A 25 0.23 -0.13 -17.76
C LEU A 25 0.63 -1.20 -16.74
N PHE A 26 0.49 -0.94 -15.43
CA PHE A 26 0.70 -1.97 -14.43
C PHE A 26 -0.32 -3.11 -14.53
N PHE A 27 -1.59 -2.82 -14.87
CA PHE A 27 -2.57 -3.88 -15.15
C PHE A 27 -2.19 -4.71 -16.38
N LYS A 28 -1.68 -4.08 -17.44
CA LYS A 28 -1.12 -4.82 -18.59
C LYS A 28 0.09 -5.67 -18.17
N ALA A 29 0.98 -5.18 -17.32
CA ALA A 29 2.09 -5.99 -16.80
C ALA A 29 1.58 -7.19 -15.97
N LEU A 30 0.49 -7.01 -15.22
CA LEU A 30 -0.11 -8.04 -14.37
C LEU A 30 -0.64 -9.24 -15.17
N THR A 31 -1.01 -9.06 -16.45
CA THR A 31 -1.43 -10.17 -17.31
C THR A 31 -0.29 -11.12 -17.66
N TYR A 32 0.97 -10.67 -17.54
CA TYR A 32 2.16 -11.49 -17.79
C TYR A 32 2.75 -12.07 -16.51
N ASN A 33 2.71 -11.32 -15.41
CA ASN A 33 3.25 -11.78 -14.14
C ASN A 33 2.37 -11.29 -12.98
N ASN A 34 1.87 -12.22 -12.18
CA ASN A 34 1.04 -11.93 -11.03
C ASN A 34 1.92 -11.82 -9.76
N SER A 35 2.58 -10.67 -9.58
CA SER A 35 3.51 -10.41 -8.49
C SER A 35 2.95 -9.45 -7.44
N TYR A 36 3.34 -9.64 -6.17
CA TYR A 36 3.03 -8.72 -5.07
C TYR A 36 3.46 -7.28 -5.40
N LEU A 37 4.59 -7.11 -6.10
CA LEU A 37 5.15 -5.79 -6.41
C LEU A 37 4.25 -4.97 -7.35
N LEU A 38 3.57 -5.65 -8.28
CA LEU A 38 2.61 -4.98 -9.16
C LEU A 38 1.36 -4.54 -8.42
N TYR A 39 0.80 -5.41 -7.56
CA TYR A 39 -0.33 -5.00 -6.71
C TYR A 39 0.05 -3.83 -5.79
N TYR A 40 1.24 -3.87 -5.20
CA TYR A 40 1.74 -2.76 -4.41
C TYR A 40 1.83 -1.47 -5.23
N ASN A 41 2.45 -1.50 -6.41
CA ASN A 41 2.61 -0.31 -7.25
C ASN A 41 1.26 0.28 -7.72
N ILE A 42 0.29 -0.58 -8.07
CA ILE A 42 -1.08 -0.14 -8.40
C ILE A 42 -1.72 0.51 -7.16
N GLY A 43 -1.59 -0.10 -5.99
CA GLY A 43 -2.08 0.47 -4.73
C GLY A 43 -1.46 1.83 -4.40
N VAL A 44 -0.16 2.01 -4.65
CA VAL A 44 0.52 3.30 -4.50
C VAL A 44 -0.05 4.34 -5.46
N CYS A 45 -0.29 3.98 -6.73
CA CYS A 45 -0.92 4.92 -7.68
C CYS A 45 -2.32 5.36 -7.23
N TYR A 46 -3.14 4.43 -6.70
CA TYR A 46 -4.44 4.77 -6.13
C TYR A 46 -4.32 5.66 -4.88
N LEU A 47 -3.33 5.41 -4.02
CA LEU A 47 -3.04 6.24 -2.86
C LEU A 47 -2.68 7.67 -3.28
N GLU A 48 -1.83 7.84 -4.28
CA GLU A 48 -1.46 9.14 -4.84
C GLU A 48 -2.65 9.89 -5.48
N LEU A 49 -3.65 9.15 -5.97
CA LEU A 49 -4.93 9.69 -6.45
C LEU A 49 -5.95 9.96 -5.32
N ASN A 50 -5.58 9.77 -4.06
CA ASN A 50 -6.48 9.79 -2.89
C ASN A 50 -7.66 8.80 -2.97
N GLN A 51 -7.54 7.76 -3.80
CA GLN A 51 -8.51 6.67 -3.97
C GLN A 51 -8.21 5.57 -2.95
N PHE A 52 -8.45 5.88 -1.67
CA PHE A 52 -8.00 5.04 -0.56
C PHE A 52 -8.68 3.67 -0.48
N LYS A 53 -9.93 3.53 -0.96
CA LYS A 53 -10.66 2.25 -0.93
C LYS A 53 -10.04 1.26 -1.91
N GLU A 54 -9.75 1.72 -3.12
CA GLU A 54 -9.09 0.98 -4.16
C GLU A 54 -7.65 0.61 -3.72
N ALA A 55 -6.92 1.58 -3.15
CA ALA A 55 -5.59 1.34 -2.61
C ALA A 55 -5.58 0.20 -1.56
N ILE A 56 -6.56 0.18 -0.66
CA ILE A 56 -6.73 -0.89 0.34
C ILE A 56 -6.83 -2.27 -0.32
N ASP A 57 -7.66 -2.42 -1.35
CA ASP A 57 -7.85 -3.70 -2.03
C ASP A 57 -6.56 -4.21 -2.67
N PHE A 58 -5.79 -3.30 -3.28
CA PHE A 58 -4.52 -3.63 -3.92
C PHE A 58 -3.41 -3.95 -2.89
N PHE A 59 -3.32 -3.22 -1.78
CA PHE A 59 -2.37 -3.56 -0.73
C PHE A 59 -2.69 -4.90 -0.05
N LYS A 60 -3.98 -5.23 0.14
CA LYS A 60 -4.38 -6.58 0.61
C LYS A 60 -3.93 -7.68 -0.33
N LYS A 61 -4.10 -7.51 -1.64
CA LYS A 61 -3.60 -8.47 -2.65
C LYS A 61 -2.08 -8.61 -2.62
N SER A 62 -1.36 -7.50 -2.45
CA SER A 62 0.10 -7.52 -2.26
C SER A 62 0.50 -8.34 -1.03
N ILE A 63 -0.15 -8.11 0.11
CA ILE A 63 0.08 -8.86 1.37
C ILE A 63 -0.22 -10.35 1.20
N GLN A 64 -1.33 -10.71 0.54
CA GLN A 64 -1.67 -12.11 0.25
C GLN A 64 -0.58 -12.81 -0.57
N LYS A 65 0.10 -12.09 -1.47
CA LYS A 65 1.18 -12.64 -2.29
C LYS A 65 2.54 -12.65 -1.58
N ASN A 66 2.82 -11.65 -0.75
CA ASN A 66 4.01 -11.60 0.07
C ASN A 66 3.69 -10.96 1.44
N ARG A 67 3.47 -11.83 2.42
CA ARG A 67 3.13 -11.41 3.78
C ARG A 67 4.27 -10.72 4.53
N PHE A 68 5.51 -10.78 4.05
CA PHE A 68 6.67 -10.17 4.71
C PHE A 68 7.05 -8.81 4.12
N PHE A 69 6.29 -8.30 3.15
CA PHE A 69 6.54 -6.99 2.54
C PHE A 69 5.91 -5.85 3.34
N ASP A 70 6.66 -5.35 4.32
CA ASP A 70 6.30 -4.30 5.27
C ASP A 70 5.62 -3.07 4.64
N LYS A 71 6.13 -2.58 3.49
CA LYS A 71 5.58 -1.42 2.78
C LYS A 71 4.11 -1.57 2.43
N SER A 72 3.63 -2.79 2.18
CA SER A 72 2.21 -3.03 1.90
C SER A 72 1.35 -2.84 3.14
N TYR A 73 1.81 -3.26 4.32
CA TYR A 73 1.11 -3.02 5.58
C TYR A 73 1.12 -1.54 5.96
N ILE A 74 2.24 -0.86 5.78
CA ILE A 74 2.37 0.58 6.06
C ILE A 74 1.38 1.37 5.21
N ASN A 75 1.35 1.14 3.89
CA ASN A 75 0.44 1.87 3.01
C ASN A 75 -1.02 1.45 3.16
N LEU A 76 -1.30 0.19 3.51
CA LEU A 76 -2.65 -0.25 3.89
C LEU A 76 -3.14 0.47 5.16
N ALA A 77 -2.31 0.50 6.20
CA ALA A 77 -2.60 1.20 7.44
C ALA A 77 -2.78 2.70 7.23
N TYR A 78 -1.96 3.32 6.38
CA TYR A 78 -2.09 4.72 5.99
C TYR A 78 -3.40 4.99 5.23
N SER A 79 -3.79 4.09 4.33
CA SER A 79 -5.06 4.21 3.60
C SER A 79 -6.26 4.12 4.55
N TYR A 80 -6.25 3.21 5.52
CA TYR A 80 -7.26 3.19 6.59
C TYR A 80 -7.24 4.44 7.46
N TYR A 81 -6.05 4.96 7.79
CA TYR A 81 -5.88 6.19 8.56
C TYR A 81 -6.53 7.39 7.84
N LYS A 82 -6.31 7.52 6.53
CA LYS A 82 -6.93 8.57 5.70
C LYS A 82 -8.45 8.48 5.63
N LEU A 83 -8.99 7.28 5.74
CA LEU A 83 -10.44 7.04 5.87
C LEU A 83 -10.95 7.17 7.32
N LYS A 84 -10.12 7.68 8.25
CA LYS A 84 -10.40 7.79 9.69
C LYS A 84 -10.74 6.45 10.37
N ASN A 85 -10.40 5.32 9.73
CA ASN A 85 -10.55 4.00 10.31
C ASN A 85 -9.29 3.63 11.11
N TYR A 86 -9.07 4.35 12.21
CA TYR A 86 -7.89 4.19 13.06
C TYR A 86 -7.78 2.78 13.66
N LYS A 87 -8.92 2.15 13.98
CA LYS A 87 -8.95 0.77 14.49
C LYS A 87 -8.41 -0.22 13.47
N ALA A 88 -8.83 -0.14 12.19
CA ALA A 88 -8.29 -1.00 11.14
C ALA A 88 -6.82 -0.70 10.87
N SER A 89 -6.44 0.59 10.82
CA SER A 89 -5.05 1.03 10.68
C SER A 89 -4.12 0.40 11.73
N TYR A 90 -4.51 0.50 13.01
CA TYR A 90 -3.77 -0.08 14.12
C TYR A 90 -3.68 -1.60 14.05
N ARG A 91 -4.80 -2.28 13.74
CA ARG A 91 -4.83 -3.74 13.59
C ARG A 91 -3.89 -4.23 12.49
N THR A 92 -3.86 -3.55 11.35
CA THR A 92 -2.96 -3.89 10.24
C THR A 92 -1.49 -3.81 10.63
N ILE A 93 -1.08 -2.76 11.35
CA ILE A 93 0.31 -2.64 11.81
C ILE A 93 0.63 -3.67 12.90
N LYS A 94 -0.29 -3.90 13.84
CA LYS A 94 -0.11 -4.89 14.90
C LYS A 94 0.04 -6.30 14.34
N GLU A 95 -0.74 -6.64 13.32
CA GLU A 95 -0.59 -7.88 12.57
C GLU A 95 0.82 -7.98 11.97
N ALA A 96 1.27 -6.96 11.24
CA ALA A 96 2.61 -6.95 10.62
C ALA A 96 3.75 -7.19 11.62
N ILE A 97 3.71 -6.54 12.80
CA ILE A 97 4.74 -6.67 13.84
C ILE A 97 4.82 -8.10 14.41
N SER A 98 3.74 -8.89 14.35
CA SER A 98 3.74 -10.26 14.89
C SER A 98 4.66 -11.22 14.12
N PHE A 99 5.10 -10.86 12.91
CA PHE A 99 5.99 -11.69 12.09
C PHE A 99 7.03 -10.89 11.27
N ILE A 100 7.02 -9.56 11.32
CA ILE A 100 8.06 -8.68 10.76
C ILE A 100 8.70 -7.91 11.91
N ASP A 101 9.96 -8.21 12.21
CA ASP A 101 10.73 -7.40 13.16
C ASP A 101 11.17 -6.10 12.50
N SER A 102 10.53 -4.99 12.87
CA SER A 102 10.81 -3.67 12.35
C SER A 102 10.49 -2.60 13.38
N ASP A 103 11.52 -1.86 13.80
CA ASP A 103 11.35 -0.74 14.73
C ASP A 103 10.51 0.39 14.14
N HIS A 104 10.53 0.54 12.81
CA HIS A 104 9.67 1.48 12.13
C HIS A 104 8.19 1.12 12.27
N LEU A 105 7.83 -0.17 12.14
CA LEU A 105 6.45 -0.62 12.38
C LEU A 105 6.03 -0.40 13.83
N LYS A 106 6.91 -0.73 14.79
CA LYS A 106 6.67 -0.49 16.24
C LYS A 106 6.45 1.01 16.53
N LEU A 107 7.18 1.90 15.88
CA LEU A 107 6.99 3.34 16.02
C LEU A 107 5.62 3.80 15.48
N ILE A 108 5.19 3.27 14.33
CA ILE A 108 3.88 3.57 13.75
C ILE A 108 2.76 3.06 14.67
N GLU A 109 2.89 1.84 15.19
CA GLU A 109 1.93 1.23 16.12
C GLU A 109 1.72 2.11 17.36
N ASN A 110 2.81 2.55 18.00
CA ASN A 110 2.76 3.43 19.17
C ASN A 110 2.05 4.76 18.86
N LYS A 111 2.30 5.35 17.69
CA LYS A 111 1.61 6.59 17.26
C LYS A 111 0.11 6.35 17.08
N LEU A 112 -0.28 5.27 16.43
CA LEU A 112 -1.70 4.91 16.22
C LEU A 112 -2.40 4.61 17.54
N TYR A 113 -1.74 3.93 18.48
CA TYR A 113 -2.27 3.65 19.82
C TYR A 113 -2.59 4.95 20.58
N LYS A 114 -1.66 5.92 20.58
CA LYS A 114 -1.87 7.23 21.20
C LYS A 114 -3.08 7.96 20.60
N ILE A 115 -3.22 7.95 19.28
CA ILE A 115 -4.38 8.57 18.61
C ILE A 115 -5.70 7.92 19.05
N ILE A 116 -5.73 6.58 19.17
CA ILE A 116 -6.95 5.85 19.55
C ILE A 116 -7.34 6.09 21.01
N ILE A 117 -6.37 6.12 21.94
CA ILE A 117 -6.61 6.19 23.38
C ILE A 117 -6.71 7.64 23.87
N LEU A 118 -5.81 8.52 23.41
CA LEU A 118 -5.72 9.90 23.89
C LEU A 118 -6.59 10.87 23.06
N GLY A 119 -7.11 10.43 21.91
CA GLY A 119 -7.93 11.29 21.05
C GLY A 119 -7.15 12.46 20.45
N GLU A 120 -5.82 12.36 20.35
CA GLU A 120 -4.97 13.38 19.73
C GLU A 120 -5.17 13.37 18.20
N PHE A 121 -6.22 14.03 17.72
CA PHE A 121 -6.40 14.35 16.32
C PHE A 121 -5.67 15.67 16.03
N LYS A 122 -4.43 15.59 15.54
CA LYS A 122 -3.73 16.78 15.01
C LYS A 122 -4.32 17.22 13.67
#